data_AF-A0A1H5TJC4-F1
#
_entry.id   AF-A0A1H5TJC4-F1
#
_cell.length_a   1.000
_cell.length_b   1.000
_cell.length_c   1.000
_cell.angle_alpha   90.00
_cell.angle_beta   90.00
_cell.angle_gamma   90.00
#
_symmetry.space_group_name_H-M   'P 1'
#
loop_
_entity.id
_entity.type
_entity.pdbx_description
1 polymer ?
#
loop_
_entity_poly.entity_id
_entity_poly.type
_entity_poly.pdbx_seq_one_letter_code
_entity_poly.pdbx_strand_id
1 'polypeptide(L)'
;MKKNVQIRNSTVDFLIFTKDSKSDGIEVRVQDGDVWLTQNAIAQLFDIDRSVVSKHLKKIFSSGELDENSVCAKYAQTADDGKNYNYKFYSLAAIIAVGYRTNSDKATQFRQWATKVLDAFTKQGYVLDKSRLVNGKIFDEDYFDQLVAEIQEIRASERRFYQKITDIYATAADYDKDAPVTREFYATVQNKMHYAVHGNTAAELIVSRADHTKEHMGLTSWKNAPDGKIIKTDVSIAKNYLLKDEIQELNEIVTMYLDYATRQAKRHVPMTMADWKSKLDAFLVFNDAEVLQNKGKVTAAIAKEFAESEFEKYRLIQDKTYESDFDKLINSTENIADSTK
;
A
#
# COMPACT_ATOMS: atom_id res chain seq x y z
N MET A 1 6.98 39.25 8.91
CA MET A 1 5.89 38.88 7.99
C MET A 1 5.76 37.37 7.96
N LYS A 2 4.73 36.79 8.56
CA LYS A 2 4.46 35.35 8.47
C LYS A 2 3.98 35.06 7.05
N LYS A 3 4.74 34.30 6.27
CA LYS A 3 4.28 33.74 4.99
C LYS A 3 3.15 32.77 5.32
N ASN A 4 1.90 33.13 5.01
CA ASN A 4 0.79 32.19 4.99
C ASN A 4 1.09 31.16 3.90
N VAL A 5 1.57 29.98 4.29
CA VAL A 5 1.76 28.85 3.38
C VAL A 5 0.37 28.30 3.09
N GLN A 6 -0.14 28.52 1.87
CA GLN A 6 -1.34 27.87 1.38
C GLN A 6 -1.02 26.40 1.12
N ILE A 7 -1.36 25.53 2.07
CA ILE A 7 -1.30 24.08 1.89
C ILE A 7 -2.52 23.67 1.05
N ARG A 8 -2.31 23.04 -0.10
CA ARG A 8 -3.36 22.66 -1.07
C ARG A 8 -3.52 21.13 -1.08
N ASN A 9 -4.73 20.62 -0.84
CA ASN A 9 -5.07 19.18 -0.78
C ASN A 9 -6.13 18.84 -1.86
N SER A 10 -6.21 17.57 -2.32
CA SER A 10 -7.22 17.04 -3.28
C SER A 10 -8.64 17.51 -3.04
N THR A 11 -9.07 17.30 -1.81
CA THR A 11 -10.42 17.61 -1.40
C THR A 11 -10.52 19.11 -1.41
N VAL A 12 -9.54 19.81 -0.84
CA VAL A 12 -9.47 21.28 -0.76
C VAL A 12 -9.52 21.94 -2.13
N ASP A 13 -8.90 21.38 -3.16
CA ASP A 13 -9.03 21.89 -4.52
C ASP A 13 -10.38 21.52 -5.14
N PHE A 14 -11.02 20.39 -4.84
CA PHE A 14 -12.44 20.20 -5.16
C PHE A 14 -13.34 21.22 -4.41
N LEU A 15 -13.03 21.47 -3.13
CA LEU A 15 -13.68 22.44 -2.26
C LEU A 15 -13.45 23.89 -2.73
N ILE A 16 -12.33 24.17 -3.43
CA ILE A 16 -11.95 25.46 -4.02
C ILE A 16 -12.34 25.53 -5.51
N PHE A 17 -12.48 24.43 -6.24
CA PHE A 17 -12.83 24.42 -7.66
C PHE A 17 -14.29 24.85 -7.86
N THR A 18 -15.14 24.68 -6.83
CA THR A 18 -16.48 25.29 -6.81
C THR A 18 -16.45 26.82 -6.69
N LYS A 19 -15.28 27.47 -6.56
CA LYS A 19 -15.09 28.90 -6.28
C LYS A 19 -14.99 29.81 -7.52
N ASP A 20 -15.15 29.31 -8.75
CA ASP A 20 -15.21 30.21 -9.93
C ASP A 20 -16.46 31.11 -9.97
N SER A 21 -17.34 31.02 -8.97
CA SER A 21 -18.45 31.96 -8.73
C SER A 21 -18.24 32.82 -7.46
N LYS A 22 -17.34 33.81 -7.55
CA LYS A 22 -17.26 35.05 -6.74
C LYS A 22 -17.26 34.95 -5.18
N SER A 23 -16.22 35.60 -4.62
CA SER A 23 -15.99 36.05 -3.21
C SER A 23 -15.28 35.09 -2.25
N ASP A 24 -14.38 35.69 -1.46
CA ASP A 24 -13.49 35.24 -0.36
C ASP A 24 -13.12 33.76 -0.18
N GLY A 25 -11.83 33.50 0.06
CA GLY A 25 -11.32 32.14 0.27
C GLY A 25 -11.85 31.47 1.53
N ILE A 26 -12.24 30.21 1.41
CA ILE A 26 -12.49 29.33 2.55
C ILE A 26 -11.15 29.09 3.24
N GLU A 27 -11.06 29.43 4.53
CA GLU A 27 -9.90 29.13 5.34
C GLU A 27 -9.84 27.62 5.61
N VAL A 28 -8.77 26.99 5.14
CA VAL A 28 -8.56 25.55 5.27
C VAL A 28 -7.30 25.30 6.07
N ARG A 29 -7.41 24.43 7.08
CA ARG A 29 -6.27 23.94 7.84
C ARG A 29 -5.94 22.53 7.38
N VAL A 30 -4.66 22.29 7.11
CA VAL A 30 -4.14 20.94 6.81
C VAL A 30 -3.18 20.57 7.94
N GLN A 31 -3.46 19.44 8.60
CA GLN A 31 -2.67 18.97 9.72
C GLN A 31 -2.76 17.45 9.80
N ASP A 32 -1.62 16.80 10.05
CA ASP A 32 -1.50 15.34 10.18
C ASP A 32 -2.08 14.57 8.97
N GLY A 33 -1.86 15.10 7.76
CA GLY A 33 -2.37 14.53 6.51
C GLY A 33 -3.87 14.76 6.24
N ASP A 34 -4.60 15.35 7.19
CA ASP A 34 -6.04 15.56 7.09
C ASP A 34 -6.43 17.04 6.89
N VAL A 35 -7.64 17.25 6.38
CA VAL A 35 -8.24 18.55 6.09
C VAL A 35 -9.23 18.92 7.18
N TRP A 36 -9.09 20.11 7.72
CA TRP A 36 -9.88 20.60 8.84
C TRP A 36 -10.55 21.92 8.48
N LEU A 37 -11.88 21.98 8.68
CA LEU A 37 -12.69 23.18 8.45
C LEU A 37 -13.51 23.56 9.68
N THR A 38 -13.74 24.86 9.85
CA THR A 38 -14.73 25.35 10.82
C THR A 38 -16.16 25.14 10.29
N GLN A 39 -17.17 25.21 11.17
CA GLN A 39 -18.58 25.19 10.72
C GLN A 39 -18.90 26.29 9.70
N ASN A 40 -18.28 27.47 9.84
CA ASN A 40 -18.48 28.58 8.91
C ASN A 40 -17.88 28.25 7.53
N ALA A 41 -16.69 27.66 7.51
CA ALA A 41 -16.07 27.21 6.27
C ALA A 41 -16.88 26.10 5.57
N ILE A 42 -17.43 25.15 6.33
CA ILE A 42 -18.34 24.11 5.79
C ILE A 42 -19.63 24.72 5.25
N ALA A 43 -20.18 25.72 5.95
CA ALA A 43 -21.38 26.44 5.54
C ALA A 43 -21.16 27.16 4.19
N GLN A 44 -20.04 27.89 4.06
CA GLN A 44 -19.64 28.52 2.80
C GLN A 44 -19.41 27.51 1.69
N LEU A 45 -18.74 26.40 2.00
CA LEU A 45 -18.42 25.36 1.04
C LEU A 45 -19.67 24.77 0.38
N PHE A 46 -20.67 24.44 1.18
CA PHE A 46 -21.90 23.83 0.70
C PHE A 46 -23.02 24.83 0.45
N ASP A 47 -22.74 26.13 0.54
CA ASP A 47 -23.72 27.21 0.33
C ASP A 47 -25.00 27.00 1.16
N ILE A 48 -24.81 26.82 2.47
CA ILE A 48 -25.89 26.64 3.45
C ILE A 48 -25.63 27.45 4.70
N ASP A 49 -26.67 27.65 5.51
CA ASP A 49 -26.51 28.29 6.81
C ASP A 49 -25.65 27.47 7.76
N ARG A 50 -24.80 28.14 8.52
CA ARG A 50 -24.03 27.54 9.63
C ARG A 50 -24.92 26.77 10.61
N SER A 51 -26.14 27.25 10.85
CA SER A 51 -27.10 26.58 11.74
C SER A 51 -27.50 25.18 11.23
N VAL A 52 -27.55 25.00 9.90
CA VAL A 52 -27.84 23.72 9.24
C VAL A 52 -26.66 22.77 9.39
N VAL A 53 -25.43 23.25 9.23
CA VAL A 53 -24.20 22.47 9.52
C VAL A 53 -24.22 21.94 10.96
N SER A 54 -24.50 22.81 11.94
CA SER A 54 -24.61 22.41 13.35
C SER A 54 -25.68 21.35 13.59
N LYS A 55 -26.84 21.45 12.93
CA LYS A 55 -27.91 20.44 13.01
C LYS A 55 -27.46 19.09 12.42
N HIS A 56 -26.77 19.09 11.28
CA HIS A 56 -26.26 17.86 10.66
C HIS A 56 -25.19 17.20 11.53
N LEU A 57 -24.20 17.94 12.02
CA LEU A 57 -23.17 17.42 12.92
C LEU A 57 -23.78 16.80 14.18
N LYS A 58 -24.72 17.49 14.82
CA LYS A 58 -25.43 16.94 15.99
C LYS A 58 -26.11 15.61 15.69
N LYS A 59 -26.77 15.51 14.52
CA LYS A 59 -27.42 14.26 14.09
C LYS A 59 -26.41 13.14 13.84
N ILE A 60 -25.31 13.43 13.13
CA ILE A 60 -24.22 12.50 12.82
C ILE A 60 -23.66 11.87 14.11
N PHE A 61 -23.39 12.69 15.12
CA PHE A 61 -22.87 12.21 16.40
C PHE A 61 -23.93 11.44 17.18
N SER A 62 -25.18 11.93 17.21
CA SER A 62 -26.26 11.23 17.93
C SER A 62 -26.62 9.87 17.32
N SER A 63 -26.39 9.67 16.02
CA SER A 63 -26.62 8.38 15.35
C SER A 63 -25.42 7.44 15.46
N GLY A 64 -24.30 7.89 16.04
CA GLY A 64 -23.06 7.11 16.10
C GLY A 64 -22.39 6.88 14.75
N GLU A 65 -22.68 7.69 13.72
CA GLU A 65 -22.00 7.55 12.43
C GLU A 65 -20.54 8.00 12.53
N LEU A 66 -20.29 9.07 13.31
CA LEU A 66 -18.95 9.52 13.68
C LEU A 66 -18.93 9.79 15.19
N ASP A 67 -17.79 9.53 15.82
CA ASP A 67 -17.53 9.97 17.19
C ASP A 67 -17.01 11.42 17.20
N GLU A 68 -17.65 12.31 17.97
CA GLU A 68 -17.28 13.73 18.03
C GLU A 68 -15.83 13.91 18.49
N ASN A 69 -15.33 13.11 19.43
CA ASN A 69 -13.97 13.26 19.95
C ASN A 69 -12.90 12.91 18.91
N SER A 70 -13.24 12.04 17.95
CA SER A 70 -12.35 11.60 16.88
C SER A 70 -12.29 12.58 15.70
N VAL A 71 -13.36 13.36 15.45
CA VAL A 71 -13.48 14.22 14.24
C VAL A 71 -13.61 15.71 14.54
N CYS A 72 -13.54 16.11 15.82
CA CYS A 72 -13.66 17.50 16.27
C CYS A 72 -12.44 17.89 17.11
N ALA A 73 -11.71 18.91 16.68
CA ALA A 73 -10.56 19.45 17.41
C ALA A 73 -10.77 20.95 17.69
N LYS A 74 -10.28 21.42 18.84
CA LYS A 74 -10.23 22.85 19.17
C LYS A 74 -8.87 23.39 18.82
N TYR A 75 -8.80 24.32 17.87
CA TYR A 75 -7.57 25.02 17.55
C TYR A 75 -7.67 26.48 17.99
N ALA A 76 -6.59 26.98 18.58
CA ALA A 76 -6.45 28.40 18.91
C ALA A 76 -6.19 29.20 17.63
N GLN A 77 -7.00 30.24 17.40
CA GLN A 77 -6.80 31.21 16.34
C GLN A 77 -6.79 32.60 16.95
N THR A 78 -5.74 33.37 16.66
CA THR A 78 -5.64 34.77 17.06
C THR A 78 -6.45 35.60 16.08
N ALA A 79 -7.51 36.26 16.56
CA ALA A 79 -8.29 37.17 15.73
C ALA A 79 -7.56 38.51 15.53
N ASP A 80 -8.05 39.32 14.58
CA ASP A 80 -7.48 40.63 14.25
C ASP A 80 -7.49 41.62 15.44
N ASP A 81 -8.27 41.33 16.49
CA ASP A 81 -8.32 42.05 17.75
C ASP A 81 -7.21 41.65 18.75
N GLY A 82 -6.31 40.74 18.37
CA GLY A 82 -5.21 40.23 19.20
C GLY A 82 -5.62 39.20 20.25
N LYS A 83 -6.90 38.79 20.30
CA LYS A 83 -7.39 37.79 21.26
C LYS A 83 -7.36 36.39 20.65
N ASN A 84 -7.01 35.40 21.47
CA ASN A 84 -7.06 33.99 21.08
C ASN A 84 -8.46 33.43 21.32
N TYR A 85 -9.11 33.00 20.25
CA TYR A 85 -10.36 32.25 20.30
C TYR A 85 -10.10 30.78 19.94
N ASN A 86 -10.69 29.87 20.71
CA ASN A 86 -10.65 28.44 20.39
C ASN A 86 -11.83 28.10 19.49
N TYR A 87 -11.56 27.90 18.21
CA TYR A 87 -12.57 27.46 17.24
C TYR A 87 -12.61 25.94 17.16
N LYS A 88 -13.82 25.39 17.01
CA LYS A 88 -14.00 23.97 16.66
C LYS A 88 -13.76 23.80 15.16
N PHE A 89 -12.87 22.87 14.84
CA PHE A 89 -12.63 22.39 13.48
C PHE A 89 -13.08 20.95 13.37
N TYR A 90 -13.51 20.58 12.17
CA TYR A 90 -14.06 19.30 11.83
C TYR A 90 -13.24 18.67 10.70
N SER A 91 -12.90 17.39 10.85
CA SER A 91 -12.06 16.66 9.91
C SER A 91 -12.74 16.40 8.57
N LEU A 92 -11.99 15.86 7.60
CA LEU A 92 -12.51 15.49 6.29
C LEU A 92 -13.72 14.55 6.38
N ALA A 93 -13.69 13.58 7.29
CA ALA A 93 -14.80 12.65 7.51
C ALA A 93 -16.11 13.40 7.87
N ALA A 94 -16.03 14.37 8.78
CA ALA A 94 -17.20 15.18 9.16
C ALA A 94 -17.66 16.09 8.02
N ILE A 95 -16.73 16.67 7.24
CA ILE A 95 -17.05 17.52 6.07
C ILE A 95 -17.81 16.70 5.01
N ILE A 96 -17.32 15.50 4.69
CA ILE A 96 -17.96 14.55 3.77
C ILE A 96 -19.37 14.19 4.27
N ALA A 97 -19.50 13.81 5.54
CA ALA A 97 -20.77 13.40 6.14
C ALA A 97 -21.83 14.51 6.10
N VAL A 98 -21.43 15.78 6.30
CA VAL A 98 -22.32 16.93 6.13
C VAL A 98 -22.69 17.15 4.66
N GLY A 99 -21.72 17.06 3.74
CA GLY A 99 -21.97 17.21 2.30
C GLY A 99 -22.99 16.22 1.74
N TYR A 100 -22.99 14.97 2.23
CA TYR A 100 -23.98 13.97 1.84
C TYR A 100 -25.41 14.25 2.36
N ARG A 101 -25.53 14.94 3.49
CA ARG A 101 -26.84 15.27 4.12
C ARG A 101 -27.41 16.61 3.68
N THR A 102 -26.59 17.44 3.06
CA THR A 102 -26.93 18.81 2.70
C THR A 102 -27.69 18.85 1.38
N ASN A 103 -28.78 19.61 1.31
CA ASN A 103 -29.54 19.81 0.09
C ASN A 103 -29.25 21.19 -0.52
N SER A 104 -28.15 21.29 -1.27
CA SER A 104 -27.76 22.49 -2.04
C SER A 104 -27.14 22.09 -3.38
N ASP A 105 -27.02 23.06 -4.30
CA ASP A 105 -26.38 22.83 -5.60
C ASP A 105 -24.91 22.43 -5.45
N LYS A 106 -24.17 23.09 -4.53
CA LYS A 106 -22.77 22.75 -4.21
C LYS A 106 -22.65 21.36 -3.61
N ALA A 107 -23.54 20.99 -2.68
CA ALA A 107 -23.58 19.63 -2.12
C ALA A 107 -23.95 18.58 -3.17
N THR A 108 -24.80 18.93 -4.13
CA THR A 108 -25.15 18.05 -5.27
C THR A 108 -23.95 17.82 -6.17
N GLN A 109 -23.20 18.87 -6.53
CA GLN A 109 -21.94 18.75 -7.29
C GLN A 109 -20.90 17.91 -6.53
N PHE A 110 -20.76 18.13 -5.22
CA PHE A 110 -19.91 17.30 -4.35
C PHE A 110 -20.28 15.82 -4.42
N ARG A 111 -21.57 15.48 -4.26
CA ARG A 111 -22.02 14.09 -4.36
C ARG A 111 -21.79 13.50 -5.76
N GLN A 112 -22.05 14.26 -6.82
CA GLN A 112 -21.79 13.80 -8.19
C GLN A 112 -20.31 13.49 -8.41
N TRP A 113 -19.42 14.34 -7.90
CA TRP A 113 -17.98 14.09 -7.94
C TRP A 113 -17.58 12.88 -7.10
N ALA A 114 -18.03 12.79 -5.85
CA ALA A 114 -17.71 11.69 -4.96
C ALA A 114 -18.21 10.34 -5.53
N THR A 115 -19.41 10.31 -6.12
CA THR A 115 -19.93 9.14 -6.83
C THR A 115 -19.05 8.75 -8.02
N LYS A 116 -18.51 9.70 -8.79
CA LYS A 116 -17.56 9.39 -9.87
C LYS A 116 -16.26 8.79 -9.34
N VAL A 117 -15.74 9.31 -8.22
CA VAL A 117 -14.55 8.75 -7.56
C VAL A 117 -14.81 7.33 -7.09
N LEU A 118 -15.94 7.09 -6.40
CA LEU A 118 -16.34 5.76 -5.94
C LEU A 118 -16.57 4.79 -7.11
N ASP A 119 -17.23 5.23 -8.18
CA ASP A 119 -17.46 4.42 -9.38
C ASP A 119 -16.14 4.04 -10.08
N ALA A 120 -15.22 5.01 -10.24
CA ALA A 120 -13.89 4.77 -10.78
C ALA A 120 -13.12 3.76 -9.93
N PHE A 121 -13.09 3.96 -8.60
CA PHE A 121 -12.45 3.04 -7.67
C PHE A 121 -13.08 1.64 -7.73
N THR A 122 -14.40 1.54 -7.75
CA THR A 122 -15.12 0.25 -7.79
C THR A 122 -14.85 -0.51 -9.09
N LYS A 123 -14.74 0.18 -10.22
CA LYS A 123 -14.49 -0.45 -11.53
C LYS A 123 -13.02 -0.78 -11.78
N GLN A 124 -12.11 0.08 -11.34
CA GLN A 124 -10.68 0.01 -11.70
C GLN A 124 -9.78 -0.46 -10.56
N GLY A 125 -10.25 -0.36 -9.31
CA GLY A 125 -9.49 -0.65 -8.09
C GLY A 125 -8.59 0.49 -7.63
N TYR A 126 -8.56 1.64 -8.33
CA TYR A 126 -7.73 2.79 -7.98
C TYR A 126 -8.31 4.10 -8.52
N VAL A 127 -7.91 5.23 -7.93
CA VAL A 127 -8.17 6.59 -8.42
C VAL A 127 -6.89 7.41 -8.29
N LEU A 128 -6.41 8.01 -9.38
CA LEU A 128 -5.20 8.82 -9.41
C LEU A 128 -5.50 10.23 -9.92
N ASP A 129 -5.02 11.24 -9.21
CA ASP A 129 -5.01 12.60 -9.72
C ASP A 129 -3.73 12.88 -10.51
N LYS A 130 -3.75 12.46 -11.78
CA LYS A 130 -2.63 12.61 -12.72
C LYS A 130 -2.15 14.05 -12.84
N SER A 131 -3.07 15.02 -12.83
CA SER A 131 -2.72 16.43 -13.00
C SER A 131 -1.86 16.94 -11.86
N ARG A 132 -2.10 16.48 -10.64
CA ARG A 132 -1.32 16.86 -9.46
C ARG A 132 -0.03 16.07 -9.34
N LEU A 133 -0.03 14.80 -9.73
CA LEU A 133 1.19 13.98 -9.81
C LEU A 133 2.22 14.58 -10.78
N VAL A 134 1.77 15.09 -11.95
CA VAL A 134 2.67 15.67 -12.96
C VAL A 134 3.18 17.06 -12.57
N ASN A 135 2.35 17.88 -11.92
CA ASN A 135 2.69 19.28 -11.66
C ASN A 135 3.38 19.53 -10.30
N GLY A 136 3.63 18.47 -9.50
CA GLY A 136 4.51 18.51 -8.32
C GLY A 136 4.06 19.42 -7.16
N LYS A 137 2.78 19.80 -7.08
CA LYS A 137 2.34 20.82 -6.11
C LYS A 137 1.83 20.30 -4.77
N ILE A 138 1.51 19.01 -4.65
CA ILE A 138 0.54 18.54 -3.64
C ILE A 138 0.97 17.24 -2.92
N PHE A 139 2.12 16.68 -3.25
CA PHE A 139 2.64 15.52 -2.57
C PHE A 139 3.93 15.95 -1.87
N ASP A 140 4.14 15.49 -0.63
CA ASP A 140 5.52 15.37 -0.17
C ASP A 140 6.26 14.50 -1.21
N GLU A 141 7.58 14.67 -1.34
CA GLU A 141 8.37 13.81 -2.25
C GLU A 141 8.07 12.32 -1.96
N ASP A 142 7.77 12.01 -0.69
CA ASP A 142 7.42 10.69 -0.19
C ASP A 142 6.18 10.05 -0.84
N TYR A 143 5.09 10.75 -1.16
CA TYR A 143 3.87 10.08 -1.68
C TYR A 143 4.04 9.55 -3.11
N PHE A 144 4.73 10.28 -3.99
CA PHE A 144 4.99 9.76 -5.33
C PHE A 144 5.89 8.53 -5.26
N ASP A 145 6.93 8.60 -4.44
CA ASP A 145 7.87 7.50 -4.22
C ASP A 145 7.19 6.30 -3.55
N GLN A 146 6.29 6.52 -2.58
CA GLN A 146 5.45 5.48 -1.98
C GLN A 146 4.54 4.82 -3.02
N LEU A 147 3.85 5.59 -3.87
CA LEU A 147 3.01 5.03 -4.92
C LEU A 147 3.84 4.22 -5.93
N VAL A 148 5.04 4.67 -6.28
CA VAL A 148 5.97 3.92 -7.13
C VAL A 148 6.39 2.63 -6.43
N ALA A 149 6.75 2.68 -5.15
CA ALA A 149 7.12 1.52 -4.36
C ALA A 149 5.98 0.49 -4.27
N GLU A 150 4.74 0.93 -4.02
CA GLU A 150 3.56 0.06 -4.03
C GLU A 150 3.35 -0.60 -5.40
N ILE A 151 3.48 0.16 -6.50
CA ILE A 151 3.35 -0.39 -7.86
C ILE A 151 4.48 -1.38 -8.15
N GLN A 152 5.71 -1.09 -7.73
CA GLN A 152 6.86 -1.98 -7.86
C GLN A 152 6.63 -3.27 -7.07
N GLU A 153 6.14 -3.19 -5.84
CA GLU A 153 5.81 -4.36 -5.03
C GLU A 153 4.70 -5.21 -5.68
N ILE A 154 3.65 -4.58 -6.23
CA ILE A 154 2.60 -5.27 -6.97
C ILE A 154 3.16 -5.98 -8.21
N ARG A 155 4.05 -5.32 -8.96
CA ARG A 155 4.70 -5.90 -10.16
C ARG A 155 5.63 -7.06 -9.80
N ALA A 156 6.41 -6.89 -8.75
CA ALA A 156 7.36 -7.87 -8.24
C ALA A 156 6.71 -8.96 -7.38
N SER A 157 5.41 -8.83 -7.07
CA SER A 157 4.65 -9.95 -6.51
C SER A 157 4.88 -11.18 -7.39
N GLU A 158 5.42 -12.25 -6.79
CA GLU A 158 5.97 -13.40 -7.53
C GLU A 158 5.02 -13.87 -8.63
N ARG A 159 3.72 -13.96 -8.31
CA ARG A 159 2.69 -14.36 -9.27
C ARG A 159 2.62 -13.43 -10.49
N ARG A 160 2.60 -12.10 -10.30
CA ARG A 160 2.51 -11.13 -11.41
C ARG A 160 3.81 -11.09 -12.22
N PHE A 161 4.95 -11.17 -11.53
CA PHE A 161 6.25 -11.25 -12.18
C PHE A 161 6.35 -12.48 -13.09
N TYR A 162 6.11 -13.68 -12.56
CA TYR A 162 6.20 -14.91 -13.36
C TYR A 162 5.17 -14.96 -14.48
N GLN A 163 3.97 -14.40 -14.28
CA GLN A 163 3.00 -14.24 -15.36
C GLN A 163 3.56 -13.36 -16.49
N LYS A 164 4.13 -12.18 -16.16
CA LYS A 164 4.67 -11.27 -17.17
C LYS A 164 5.89 -11.81 -17.89
N ILE A 165 6.79 -12.46 -17.16
CA ILE A 165 7.90 -13.25 -17.71
C ILE A 165 7.31 -14.26 -18.69
N THR A 166 6.39 -15.13 -18.25
CA THR A 166 5.74 -16.13 -19.10
C THR A 166 5.14 -15.53 -20.39
N ASP A 167 4.41 -14.42 -20.29
CA ASP A 167 3.83 -13.72 -21.45
C ASP A 167 4.90 -13.29 -22.46
N ILE A 168 6.06 -12.82 -21.97
CA ILE A 168 7.18 -12.37 -22.82
C ILE A 168 7.91 -13.56 -23.45
N TYR A 169 8.22 -14.61 -22.70
CA TYR A 169 8.92 -15.78 -23.28
C TYR A 169 8.03 -16.60 -24.19
N ALA A 170 6.71 -16.55 -24.01
CA ALA A 170 5.76 -17.12 -24.95
C ALA A 170 5.86 -16.50 -26.36
N THR A 171 6.52 -15.33 -26.51
CA THR A 171 6.82 -14.76 -27.84
C THR A 171 8.09 -15.32 -28.48
N ALA A 172 8.82 -16.22 -27.81
CA ALA A 172 9.99 -16.86 -28.37
C ALA A 172 9.60 -17.78 -29.54
N ALA A 173 10.45 -17.84 -30.57
CA ALA A 173 10.16 -18.57 -31.80
C ALA A 173 10.04 -20.09 -31.59
N ASP A 174 10.76 -20.63 -30.60
CA ASP A 174 10.81 -22.04 -30.21
C ASP A 174 10.03 -22.32 -28.91
N TYR A 175 9.13 -21.43 -28.51
CA TYR A 175 8.36 -21.60 -27.28
C TYR A 175 7.42 -22.81 -27.35
N ASP A 176 7.60 -23.72 -26.40
CA ASP A 176 6.66 -24.79 -26.10
C ASP A 176 6.47 -24.89 -24.58
N LYS A 177 5.22 -24.77 -24.12
CA LYS A 177 4.87 -24.82 -22.69
C LYS A 177 5.19 -26.16 -22.03
N ASP A 178 5.21 -27.24 -22.82
CA ASP A 178 5.43 -28.60 -22.32
C ASP A 178 6.90 -29.04 -22.46
N ALA A 179 7.72 -28.26 -23.18
CA ALA A 179 9.14 -28.54 -23.34
C ALA A 179 9.90 -28.45 -22.00
N PRO A 180 10.83 -29.39 -21.72
CA PRO A 180 11.69 -29.33 -20.54
C PRO A 180 12.48 -28.03 -20.43
N VAL A 181 12.94 -27.48 -21.57
CA VAL A 181 13.69 -26.22 -21.65
C VAL A 181 12.90 -25.06 -21.08
N THR A 182 11.60 -24.98 -21.35
CA THR A 182 10.71 -23.93 -20.83
C THR A 182 10.52 -24.02 -19.33
N ARG A 183 10.32 -25.24 -18.80
CA ARG A 183 10.18 -25.47 -17.35
C ARG A 183 11.48 -25.14 -16.61
N GLU A 184 12.62 -25.57 -17.16
CA GLU A 184 13.93 -25.27 -16.63
C GLU A 184 14.24 -23.77 -16.67
N PHE A 185 13.84 -23.08 -17.74
CA PHE A 185 14.00 -21.65 -17.88
C PHE A 185 13.29 -20.89 -16.76
N TYR A 186 12.00 -21.14 -16.51
CA TYR A 186 11.27 -20.44 -15.44
C TYR A 186 11.84 -20.69 -14.05
N ALA A 187 12.21 -21.93 -13.74
CA ALA A 187 12.88 -22.26 -12.49
C ALA A 187 14.24 -21.54 -12.35
N THR A 188 14.97 -21.40 -13.45
CA THR A 188 16.27 -20.72 -13.49
C THR A 188 16.12 -19.21 -13.29
N VAL A 189 15.11 -18.58 -13.90
CA VAL A 189 14.86 -17.12 -13.75
C VAL A 189 14.62 -16.79 -12.28
N GLN A 190 13.74 -17.53 -11.60
CA GLN A 190 13.48 -17.34 -10.17
C GLN A 190 14.76 -17.40 -9.35
N ASN A 191 15.49 -18.50 -9.50
CA ASN A 191 16.70 -18.75 -8.72
C ASN A 191 17.79 -17.71 -8.99
N LYS A 192 17.91 -17.22 -10.22
CA LYS A 192 18.86 -16.16 -10.57
C LYS A 192 18.50 -14.82 -9.96
N MET A 193 17.22 -14.44 -9.91
CA MET A 193 16.78 -13.19 -9.26
C MET A 193 17.03 -13.23 -7.75
N HIS A 194 16.69 -14.33 -7.08
CA HIS A 194 17.00 -14.52 -5.66
C HIS A 194 18.52 -14.50 -5.40
N TYR A 195 19.29 -15.21 -6.22
CA TYR A 195 20.74 -15.28 -6.05
C TYR A 195 21.41 -13.92 -6.27
N ALA A 196 20.93 -13.13 -7.23
CA ALA A 196 21.44 -11.78 -7.50
C ALA A 196 21.33 -10.83 -6.30
N VAL A 197 20.28 -10.98 -5.50
CA VAL A 197 19.98 -10.10 -4.36
C VAL A 197 20.68 -10.55 -3.07
N HIS A 198 20.65 -11.85 -2.79
CA HIS A 198 21.04 -12.35 -1.47
C HIS A 198 21.91 -13.62 -1.52
N GLY A 199 22.51 -13.93 -2.67
CA GLY A 199 23.48 -15.02 -2.85
C GLY A 199 22.95 -16.44 -2.63
N ASN A 200 21.62 -16.62 -2.58
CA ASN A 200 20.98 -17.92 -2.37
C ASN A 200 19.87 -18.11 -3.40
N THR A 201 19.62 -19.34 -3.82
CA THR A 201 18.36 -19.68 -4.48
C THR A 201 17.18 -19.54 -3.51
N ALA A 202 15.95 -19.49 -4.03
CA ALA A 202 14.74 -19.44 -3.19
C ALA A 202 14.69 -20.60 -2.18
N ALA A 203 15.07 -21.81 -2.62
CA ALA A 203 15.10 -23.00 -1.77
C ALA A 203 16.19 -22.93 -0.69
N GLU A 204 17.39 -22.45 -1.04
CA GLU A 204 18.49 -22.27 -0.08
C GLU A 204 18.17 -21.20 0.96
N LEU A 205 17.51 -20.11 0.57
CA LEU A 205 17.06 -19.05 1.47
C LEU A 205 16.14 -19.61 2.56
N ILE A 206 15.13 -20.40 2.15
CA ILE A 206 14.18 -21.01 3.08
C ILE A 206 14.91 -21.92 4.08
N VAL A 207 15.79 -22.81 3.61
CA VAL A 207 16.56 -23.69 4.50
C VAL A 207 17.49 -22.90 5.43
N SER A 208 18.06 -21.79 4.95
CA SER A 208 18.93 -20.96 5.75
C SER A 208 18.22 -20.13 6.82
N ARG A 209 16.94 -19.78 6.61
CA ARG A 209 16.23 -18.79 7.45
C ARG A 209 15.08 -19.35 8.28
N ALA A 210 14.42 -20.39 7.81
CA ALA A 210 13.33 -21.03 8.54
C ALA A 210 13.88 -21.69 9.81
N ASP A 211 13.50 -21.15 10.97
CA ASP A 211 14.01 -21.58 12.27
C ASP A 211 12.95 -21.36 13.34
N HIS A 212 12.38 -22.44 13.88
CA HIS A 212 11.33 -22.40 14.89
C HIS A 212 11.74 -21.74 16.22
N THR A 213 13.04 -21.50 16.44
CA THR A 213 13.53 -20.85 17.66
C THR A 213 13.54 -19.32 17.55
N LYS A 214 13.44 -18.79 16.33
CA LYS A 214 13.37 -17.34 16.08
C LYS A 214 11.95 -16.83 16.19
N GLU A 215 11.84 -15.53 16.48
CA GLU A 215 10.57 -14.81 16.37
C GLU A 215 9.99 -15.00 14.98
N HIS A 216 8.69 -15.32 14.91
CA HIS A 216 7.98 -15.58 13.66
C HIS A 216 8.67 -16.62 12.76
N MET A 217 9.43 -17.56 13.31
CA MET A 217 10.25 -18.51 12.55
C MET A 217 11.31 -17.91 11.60
N GLY A 218 11.65 -16.63 11.78
CA GLY A 218 12.47 -15.88 10.84
C GLY A 218 11.71 -15.34 9.62
N LEU A 219 10.38 -15.45 9.59
CA LEU A 219 9.54 -14.76 8.61
C LEU A 219 9.50 -13.25 8.92
N THR A 220 9.58 -12.45 7.87
CA THR A 220 9.43 -10.98 7.92
C THR A 220 8.06 -10.54 7.44
N SER A 221 7.34 -11.40 6.72
CA SER A 221 5.99 -11.16 6.20
C SER A 221 5.24 -12.49 6.06
N TRP A 222 3.92 -12.48 6.23
CA TRP A 222 3.05 -13.63 6.03
C TRP A 222 1.60 -13.16 5.85
N LYS A 223 0.69 -14.06 5.48
CA LYS A 223 -0.67 -13.71 5.06
C LYS A 223 -1.45 -12.87 6.07
N ASN A 224 -1.27 -13.15 7.36
CA ASN A 224 -2.00 -12.49 8.43
C ASN A 224 -1.09 -11.56 9.25
N ALA A 225 0.06 -11.15 8.72
CA ALA A 225 0.98 -10.26 9.42
C ALA A 225 0.34 -8.87 9.70
N PRO A 226 0.80 -8.17 10.75
CA PRO A 226 1.75 -8.61 11.77
C PRO A 226 1.08 -9.38 12.93
N ASP A 227 -0.23 -9.24 13.11
CA ASP A 227 -0.91 -9.66 14.35
C ASP A 227 -1.53 -11.07 14.30
N GLY A 228 -1.61 -11.69 13.12
CA GLY A 228 -2.27 -12.97 12.93
C GLY A 228 -1.30 -14.16 12.87
N LYS A 229 -1.84 -15.36 13.06
CA LYS A 229 -1.05 -16.60 13.03
C LYS A 229 -0.38 -16.85 11.68
N ILE A 230 0.86 -17.34 11.73
CA ILE A 230 1.55 -17.96 10.60
C ILE A 230 0.84 -19.27 10.28
N ILE A 231 0.57 -19.50 9.00
CA ILE A 231 -0.01 -20.76 8.51
C ILE A 231 1.01 -21.54 7.68
N LYS A 232 0.80 -22.85 7.59
CA LYS A 232 1.72 -23.79 6.90
C LYS A 232 2.04 -23.39 5.44
N THR A 233 1.13 -22.72 4.76
CA THR A 233 1.40 -22.25 3.37
C THR A 233 2.40 -21.10 3.31
N ASP A 234 2.55 -20.32 4.38
CA ASP A 234 3.43 -19.16 4.42
C ASP A 234 4.90 -19.57 4.50
N VAL A 235 5.21 -20.68 5.18
CA VAL A 235 6.59 -21.08 5.46
C VAL A 235 7.33 -21.63 4.23
N SER A 236 6.60 -21.97 3.17
CA SER A 236 7.18 -22.48 1.91
C SER A 236 7.46 -21.39 0.88
N ILE A 237 7.21 -20.11 1.22
CA ILE A 237 7.38 -18.97 0.30
C ILE A 237 8.68 -18.26 0.66
N ALA A 238 9.64 -18.25 -0.27
CA ALA A 238 10.96 -17.65 -0.04
C ALA A 238 10.87 -16.14 0.25
N LYS A 239 10.01 -15.41 -0.48
CA LYS A 239 9.78 -13.97 -0.26
C LYS A 239 9.45 -13.62 1.19
N ASN A 240 8.74 -14.50 1.89
CA ASN A 240 8.32 -14.26 3.28
C ASN A 240 9.49 -14.22 4.28
N TYR A 241 10.68 -14.68 3.88
CA TYR A 241 11.90 -14.64 4.70
C TYR A 241 12.85 -13.50 4.31
N LEU A 242 12.53 -12.69 3.30
CA LEU A 242 13.40 -11.61 2.83
C LEU A 242 13.37 -10.42 3.78
N LEU A 243 14.52 -9.81 4.03
CA LEU A 243 14.62 -8.56 4.76
C LEU A 243 14.05 -7.41 3.92
N LYS A 244 13.72 -6.28 4.56
CA LYS A 244 13.14 -5.11 3.89
C LYS A 244 13.99 -4.65 2.69
N ASP A 245 15.30 -4.53 2.90
CA ASP A 245 16.24 -4.07 1.86
C ASP A 245 16.35 -5.09 0.72
N GLU A 246 16.32 -6.39 1.02
CA GLU A 246 16.35 -7.45 0.01
C GLU A 246 15.05 -7.52 -0.80
N ILE A 247 13.88 -7.28 -0.18
CA ILE A 247 12.61 -7.16 -0.91
C ILE A 247 12.67 -5.97 -1.87
N GLN A 248 13.19 -4.84 -1.39
CA GLN A 248 13.33 -3.65 -2.22
C GLN A 248 14.25 -3.91 -3.42
N GLU A 249 15.45 -4.44 -3.18
CA GLU A 249 16.41 -4.76 -4.23
C GLU A 249 15.85 -5.80 -5.22
N LEU A 250 15.17 -6.83 -4.72
CA LEU A 250 14.47 -7.81 -5.57
C LEU A 250 13.40 -7.14 -6.43
N ASN A 251 12.61 -6.22 -5.87
CA ASN A 251 11.57 -5.52 -6.63
C ASN A 251 12.19 -4.62 -7.73
N GLU A 252 13.31 -3.96 -7.44
CA GLU A 252 14.03 -3.09 -8.37
C GLU A 252 14.63 -3.88 -9.54
N ILE A 253 15.40 -4.94 -9.27
CA ILE A 253 16.04 -5.76 -10.31
C ILE A 253 15.01 -6.47 -11.19
N VAL A 254 13.92 -6.96 -10.58
CA VAL A 254 12.79 -7.57 -11.29
C VAL A 254 12.12 -6.57 -12.22
N THR A 255 11.83 -5.36 -11.73
CA THR A 255 11.18 -4.31 -12.53
C THR A 255 12.05 -3.92 -13.72
N MET A 256 13.35 -3.70 -13.48
CA MET A 256 14.30 -3.35 -14.52
C MET A 256 14.42 -4.45 -15.59
N TYR A 257 14.40 -5.72 -15.17
CA TYR A 257 14.41 -6.84 -16.09
C TYR A 257 13.13 -6.95 -16.93
N LEU A 258 11.96 -6.74 -16.31
CA LEU A 258 10.68 -6.74 -17.04
C LEU A 258 10.64 -5.65 -18.10
N ASP A 259 11.14 -4.45 -17.80
CA ASP A 259 11.18 -3.34 -18.75
C ASP A 259 12.16 -3.64 -19.90
N TYR A 260 13.33 -4.22 -19.59
CA TYR A 260 14.27 -4.72 -20.58
C TYR A 260 13.63 -5.77 -21.50
N ALA A 261 13.03 -6.81 -20.93
CA ALA A 261 12.44 -7.92 -21.67
C ALA A 261 11.25 -7.45 -22.51
N THR A 262 10.40 -6.57 -21.97
CA THR A 262 9.29 -5.93 -22.70
C THR A 262 9.80 -5.13 -23.90
N ARG A 263 10.91 -4.39 -23.73
CA ARG A 263 11.53 -3.64 -24.84
C ARG A 263 12.05 -4.55 -25.93
N GLN A 264 12.67 -5.69 -25.57
CA GLN A 264 13.14 -6.66 -26.57
C GLN A 264 11.97 -7.28 -27.34
N ALA A 265 10.91 -7.70 -26.64
CA ALA A 265 9.71 -8.25 -27.27
C ALA A 265 9.05 -7.24 -28.24
N LYS A 266 8.94 -5.96 -27.84
CA LYS A 266 8.39 -4.88 -28.68
C LYS A 266 9.21 -4.57 -29.94
N ARG A 267 10.49 -4.92 -29.97
CA ARG A 267 11.34 -4.73 -31.16
C ARG A 267 11.06 -5.76 -32.25
N HIS A 268 10.21 -6.75 -31.99
CA HIS A 268 9.87 -7.83 -32.92
C HIS A 268 11.10 -8.55 -33.49
N VAL A 269 12.22 -8.56 -32.75
CA VAL A 269 13.39 -9.37 -33.08
C VAL A 269 13.06 -10.80 -32.64
N PRO A 270 13.04 -11.79 -33.56
CA PRO A 270 12.83 -13.18 -33.18
C PRO A 270 13.92 -13.62 -32.19
N MET A 271 13.51 -14.15 -31.05
CA MET A 271 14.40 -14.67 -30.02
C MET A 271 14.02 -16.11 -29.71
N THR A 272 15.03 -16.94 -29.43
CA THR A 272 14.84 -18.29 -28.89
C THR A 272 14.86 -18.29 -27.37
N MET A 273 14.42 -19.38 -26.74
CA MET A 273 14.56 -19.59 -25.29
C MET A 273 16.02 -19.53 -24.83
N ALA A 274 16.96 -19.97 -25.68
CA ALA A 274 18.39 -19.87 -25.39
C ALA A 274 18.90 -18.41 -25.43
N ASP A 275 18.45 -17.61 -26.39
CA ASP A 275 18.79 -16.18 -26.47
C ASP A 275 18.31 -15.45 -25.22
N TRP A 276 17.09 -15.74 -24.80
CA TRP A 276 16.48 -15.20 -23.58
C TRP A 276 17.27 -15.52 -22.32
N LYS A 277 17.75 -16.76 -22.18
CA LYS A 277 18.64 -17.16 -21.09
C LYS A 277 19.95 -16.36 -21.12
N SER A 278 20.57 -16.24 -22.29
CA SER A 278 21.80 -15.46 -22.46
C SER A 278 21.60 -13.98 -22.14
N LYS A 279 20.46 -13.40 -22.53
CA LYS A 279 20.11 -12.01 -22.21
C LYS A 279 19.87 -11.78 -20.73
N LEU A 280 19.24 -12.73 -20.02
CA LEU A 280 19.12 -12.66 -18.56
C LEU A 280 20.49 -12.61 -17.89
N ASP A 281 21.40 -13.47 -18.31
CA ASP A 281 22.73 -13.55 -17.70
C ASP A 281 23.53 -12.27 -17.96
N ALA A 282 23.50 -11.77 -19.20
CA ALA A 282 24.11 -10.50 -19.56
C ALA A 282 23.49 -9.32 -18.81
N PHE A 283 22.17 -9.35 -18.56
CA PHE A 283 21.47 -8.32 -17.79
C PHE A 283 21.93 -8.31 -16.33
N LEU A 284 22.03 -9.48 -15.69
CA LEU A 284 22.47 -9.56 -14.30
C LEU A 284 23.93 -9.11 -14.16
N VAL A 285 24.82 -9.56 -15.04
CA VAL A 285 26.22 -9.11 -15.06
C VAL A 285 26.33 -7.60 -15.29
N PHE A 286 25.51 -7.03 -16.18
CA PHE A 286 25.51 -5.59 -16.45
C PHE A 286 25.11 -4.75 -15.23
N ASN A 287 24.32 -5.32 -14.32
CA ASN A 287 23.89 -4.65 -13.08
C ASN A 287 24.74 -5.08 -11.88
N ASP A 288 25.98 -5.51 -12.11
CA ASP A 288 26.96 -5.92 -11.09
C ASP A 288 26.46 -7.04 -10.16
N ALA A 289 25.47 -7.83 -10.59
CA ALA A 289 24.93 -8.94 -9.82
C ALA A 289 25.68 -10.25 -10.11
N GLU A 290 25.88 -11.06 -9.07
CA GLU A 290 26.41 -12.41 -9.26
C GLU A 290 25.39 -13.30 -9.97
N VAL A 291 25.85 -14.03 -11.00
CA VAL A 291 24.98 -14.94 -11.76
C VAL A 291 25.14 -16.35 -11.27
N LEU A 292 24.03 -16.95 -10.82
CA LEU A 292 23.95 -18.36 -10.50
C LEU A 292 24.30 -19.23 -11.72
N GLN A 293 25.43 -19.95 -11.65
CA GLN A 293 25.94 -20.81 -12.72
C GLN A 293 25.38 -22.24 -12.70
N ASN A 294 24.83 -22.67 -11.55
CA ASN A 294 24.31 -24.02 -11.34
C ASN A 294 22.82 -23.97 -10.91
N LYS A 295 22.25 -25.10 -10.47
CA LYS A 295 20.83 -25.17 -10.06
C LYS A 295 20.58 -24.80 -8.59
N GLY A 296 21.61 -24.40 -7.85
CA GLY A 296 21.62 -24.38 -6.40
C GLY A 296 21.92 -25.75 -5.81
N LYS A 297 22.12 -25.79 -4.48
CA LYS A 297 22.45 -26.99 -3.70
C LYS A 297 21.21 -27.67 -3.11
N VAL A 298 20.09 -26.96 -3.00
CA VAL A 298 18.86 -27.40 -2.33
C VAL A 298 17.71 -27.43 -3.34
N THR A 299 16.92 -28.50 -3.32
CA THR A 299 15.71 -28.60 -4.16
C THR A 299 14.52 -27.95 -3.47
N ALA A 300 13.54 -27.48 -4.25
CA ALA A 300 12.31 -26.90 -3.72
C ALA A 300 11.53 -27.88 -2.82
N ALA A 301 11.55 -29.18 -3.13
CA ALA A 301 10.90 -30.20 -2.32
C ALA A 301 11.55 -30.34 -0.93
N ILE A 302 12.89 -30.36 -0.88
CA ILE A 302 13.65 -30.44 0.38
C ILE A 302 13.41 -29.18 1.21
N ALA A 303 13.50 -27.99 0.60
CA ALA A 303 13.27 -26.73 1.30
C ALA A 303 11.85 -26.63 1.88
N LYS A 304 10.85 -27.07 1.12
CA LYS A 304 9.46 -27.13 1.57
C LYS A 304 9.29 -28.07 2.77
N GLU A 305 9.77 -29.30 2.67
CA GLU A 305 9.67 -30.28 3.75
C GLU A 305 10.39 -29.80 5.02
N PHE A 306 11.57 -29.22 4.86
CA PHE A 306 12.31 -28.60 5.95
C PHE A 306 11.50 -27.50 6.64
N ALA A 307 11.00 -26.51 5.89
CA ALA A 307 10.24 -25.41 6.47
C ALA A 307 8.93 -25.86 7.12
N GLU A 308 8.23 -26.83 6.54
CA GLU A 308 7.05 -27.43 7.15
C GLU A 308 7.41 -28.16 8.45
N SER A 309 8.56 -28.84 8.51
CA SER A 309 9.01 -29.52 9.74
C SER A 309 9.35 -28.53 10.87
N GLU A 310 9.95 -27.39 10.53
CA GLU A 310 10.19 -26.30 11.46
C GLU A 310 8.86 -25.66 11.91
N PHE A 311 7.89 -25.56 11.01
CA PHE A 311 6.58 -25.00 11.31
C PHE A 311 5.82 -25.84 12.33
N GLU A 312 5.86 -27.17 12.24
CA GLU A 312 5.19 -28.01 13.24
C GLU A 312 5.77 -27.82 14.65
N LYS A 313 7.08 -27.55 14.76
CA LYS A 313 7.71 -27.21 16.05
C LYS A 313 7.27 -25.82 16.53
N TYR A 314 7.31 -24.83 15.64
CA TYR A 314 6.94 -23.45 15.97
C TYR A 314 5.46 -23.30 16.31
N ARG A 315 4.58 -24.05 15.65
CA ARG A 315 3.13 -24.02 15.88
C ARG A 315 2.79 -24.25 17.35
N LEU A 316 3.52 -25.13 18.03
CA LEU A 316 3.36 -25.37 19.47
C LEU A 316 3.75 -24.16 20.33
N ILE A 317 4.71 -23.36 19.87
CA ILE A 317 5.13 -22.10 20.52
C ILE A 317 4.05 -21.04 20.25
N GLN A 318 3.70 -20.84 18.99
CA GLN A 318 2.69 -19.87 18.56
C GLN A 318 1.33 -20.12 19.21
N ASP A 319 0.87 -21.36 19.31
CA ASP A 319 -0.43 -21.67 19.92
C ASP A 319 -0.44 -21.39 21.44
N LYS A 320 0.72 -21.31 22.10
CA LYS A 320 0.83 -20.92 23.52
C LYS A 320 0.95 -19.42 23.72
N THR A 321 1.57 -18.70 22.78
CA THR A 321 1.89 -17.28 22.93
C THR A 321 0.90 -16.37 22.20
N TYR A 322 0.07 -16.90 21.30
CA TYR A 322 -0.87 -16.12 20.52
C TYR A 322 -2.12 -15.78 21.32
N GLU A 323 -2.40 -14.49 21.46
CA GLU A 323 -3.65 -13.97 22.03
C GLU A 323 -4.60 -13.52 20.91
N SER A 324 -5.79 -14.11 20.86
CA SER A 324 -6.84 -13.67 19.93
C SER A 324 -7.50 -12.37 20.39
N ASP A 325 -8.24 -11.70 19.50
CA ASP A 325 -9.01 -10.51 19.86
C ASP A 325 -10.02 -10.78 20.99
N PHE A 326 -10.52 -12.02 21.09
CA PHE A 326 -11.38 -12.45 22.18
C PHE A 326 -10.61 -12.55 23.50
N ASP A 327 -9.40 -13.11 23.48
CA ASP A 327 -8.53 -13.22 24.67
C ASP A 327 -8.12 -11.83 25.16
N LYS A 328 -7.73 -10.94 24.22
CA LYS A 328 -7.44 -9.53 24.50
C LYS A 328 -8.66 -8.81 25.11
N LEU A 329 -9.86 -9.07 24.59
CA LEU A 329 -11.09 -8.48 25.11
C LEU A 329 -11.37 -8.94 26.54
N ILE A 330 -11.27 -10.24 26.84
CA ILE A 330 -11.44 -10.77 28.20
C ILE A 330 -10.43 -10.13 29.15
N ASN A 331 -9.15 -10.13 28.80
CA ASN A 331 -8.09 -9.54 29.61
C ASN A 331 -8.34 -8.04 29.85
N SER A 332 -8.86 -7.31 28.85
CA SER A 332 -9.21 -5.90 29.01
C SER A 332 -10.38 -5.69 29.98
N THR A 333 -11.39 -6.57 29.95
CA THR A 333 -12.56 -6.48 30.83
C THR A 333 -12.25 -6.89 32.27
N GLU A 334 -11.36 -7.86 32.48
CA GLU A 334 -10.90 -8.25 33.82
C GLU A 334 -10.07 -7.14 34.48
N ASN A 335 -9.16 -6.50 33.72
CA ASN A 335 -8.39 -5.35 34.21
C ASN A 335 -9.29 -4.14 34.58
N ILE A 336 -10.39 -3.92 33.85
CA ILE A 336 -11.36 -2.85 34.19
C ILE A 336 -12.08 -3.18 35.51
N ALA A 337 -12.48 -4.43 35.72
CA ALA A 337 -13.18 -4.88 36.94
C ALA A 337 -12.29 -4.79 38.20
N ASP A 338 -10.99 -5.00 38.07
CA ASP A 338 -10.04 -4.85 39.19
C ASP A 338 -9.66 -3.38 39.45
N SER A 339 -9.72 -2.50 38.45
CA SER A 339 -9.50 -1.05 38.62
C SER A 339 -10.69 -0.27 39.21
N THR A 340 -11.86 -0.91 39.31
CA THR A 340 -13.09 -0.31 39.88
C THR A 340 -13.46 -0.82 41.28
N LYS A 341 -12.60 -1.64 41.90
CA LYS A 341 -12.60 -1.92 43.35
C LYS A 341 -11.57 -1.05 44.05
#